data_AF-A0A5S9MFL4-F1
#
_entry.id   AF-A0A5S9MFL4-F1
#
_cell.length_a   1.000
_cell.length_b   1.000
_cell.length_c   1.000
_cell.angle_alpha   90.00
_cell.angle_beta   90.00
_cell.angle_gamma   90.00
#
_symmetry.space_group_name_H-M   'P 1'
#
loop_
_entity.id
_entity.type
_entity.pdbx_description
1 polymer ?
#
loop_
_entity_poly.entity_id
_entity_poly.type
_entity_poly.pdbx_seq_one_letter_code
_entity_poly.pdbx_strand_id
1 'polypeptide(L)'
;MVIDQFHRPSRITIHDRDGHQTDISLKDDQPAMSYEINHFIECIQQGMGQSPVNTFALSVQTMSVMDEARRQMGVMYPADRQNV
;
A
#
# COMPACT_ATOMS: atom_id res chain seq x y z
N MET A 1 3.06 2.03 18.78
CA MET A 1 4.03 2.18 17.67
C MET A 1 3.52 3.26 16.75
N VAL A 2 4.40 4.14 16.30
CA VAL A 2 4.13 5.24 15.37
C VAL A 2 5.14 5.13 14.23
N ILE A 3 4.64 5.23 12.99
CA ILE A 3 5.45 5.19 11.78
C ILE A 3 5.19 6.48 11.00
N ASP A 4 6.21 7.31 10.86
CA ASP A 4 6.15 8.50 10.03
C ASP A 4 6.32 8.10 8.56
N GLN A 5 5.42 8.57 7.70
CA GLN A 5 5.39 8.27 6.26
C GLN A 5 5.35 6.75 5.97
N PHE A 6 4.22 6.10 6.23
CA PHE A 6 4.09 4.64 6.16
C PHE A 6 4.61 3.98 4.86
N HIS A 7 4.43 4.64 3.70
CA HIS A 7 4.89 4.14 2.40
C HIS A 7 6.42 4.15 2.24
N ARG A 8 7.13 5.01 2.99
CA ARG A 8 8.59 5.07 3.09
C ARG A 8 8.99 5.52 4.50
N PRO A 9 9.01 4.59 5.48
CA PRO A 9 9.18 4.94 6.88
C PRO A 9 10.45 5.76 7.12
N SER A 10 10.29 7.05 7.42
CA SER A 10 11.43 7.93 7.74
C SER A 10 11.77 7.86 9.22
N ARG A 11 10.78 7.53 10.05
CA ARG A 11 10.94 7.36 11.49
C ARG A 11 9.96 6.32 12.02
N ILE A 12 10.42 5.44 12.90
CA ILE A 12 9.61 4.42 13.55
C ILE A 12 9.87 4.49 15.05
N THR A 13 8.81 4.73 15.83
CA THR A 13 8.89 4.86 17.29
C THR A 13 7.96 3.85 17.95
N ILE A 14 8.49 3.03 18.86
CA ILE A 14 7.70 2.20 19.75
C ILE A 14 7.40 2.99 21.01
N HIS A 15 6.12 3.04 21.40
CA HIS A 15 5.67 3.56 22.68
C HIS A 15 5.20 2.36 23.50
N ASP A 16 5.80 2.13 24.66
CA ASP A 16 5.29 1.13 25.59
C ASP A 16 4.18 1.70 26.49
N ARG A 17 3.61 0.85 27.35
CA ARG A 17 2.52 1.27 28.26
C ARG A 17 3.00 2.15 29.40
N ASP A 18 4.30 2.12 29.71
CA ASP A 18 4.92 2.89 30.77
C ASP A 18 5.35 4.29 30.29
N GLY A 19 5.11 4.59 29.00
CA GLY A 19 5.37 5.88 28.38
C GLY A 19 6.78 6.01 27.79
N HIS A 20 7.59 4.95 27.82
CA HIS A 20 8.90 4.95 27.20
C HIS A 20 8.79 4.92 25.67
N GLN A 21 9.69 5.66 25.02
CA GLN A 21 9.77 5.74 23.57
C GLN A 21 11.11 5.19 23.10
N THR A 22 11.05 4.26 22.15
CA THR A 22 12.24 3.68 21.52
C THR A 22 12.19 3.95 20.02
N ASP A 23 13.21 4.63 19.51
CA ASP A 23 13.40 4.82 18.07
C ASP A 23 14.07 3.58 17.46
N ILE A 24 13.40 2.97 16.48
CA ILE A 24 13.88 1.80 15.73
C ILE A 24 14.01 2.10 14.24
N SER A 25 14.16 3.37 13.88
CA SER A 25 14.25 3.82 12.50
C SER A 25 15.49 3.23 11.82
N LEU A 26 15.30 2.76 10.59
CA LEU A 26 16.38 2.32 9.71
C LEU A 26 16.53 3.33 8.59
N LYS A 27 17.77 3.58 8.18
CA LYS A 27 18.05 4.42 7.02
C LYS A 27 17.73 3.63 5.76
N ASP A 28 16.78 4.13 4.97
CA ASP A 28 16.49 3.61 3.62
C ASP A 28 17.20 4.49 2.58
N ASP A 29 18.35 4.01 2.09
CA ASP A 29 19.15 4.68 1.05
C ASP A 29 18.71 4.33 -0.37
N GLN A 30 17.69 3.47 -0.53
CA GLN A 30 17.24 3.07 -1.86
C GLN A 30 16.37 4.16 -2.50
N PRO A 31 16.26 4.19 -3.85
CA PRO A 31 15.24 4.97 -4.51
C PRO A 31 13.84 4.53 -4.09
N ALA A 32 12.87 5.46 -4.17
CA ALA A 32 11.47 5.13 -3.94
C ALA A 32 11.02 3.99 -4.87
N MET A 33 10.22 3.09 -4.33
CA MET A 33 9.63 1.94 -5.04
C MET A 33 10.64 0.94 -5.62
N SER A 34 11.89 0.93 -5.13
CA SER A 34 12.94 0.03 -5.63
C SER A 34 12.56 -1.45 -5.46
N TYR A 35 11.94 -1.81 -4.34
CA TYR A 35 11.48 -3.16 -4.05
C TYR A 35 10.36 -3.60 -5.01
N GLU A 36 9.40 -2.72 -5.28
CA GLU A 36 8.29 -2.99 -6.19
C GLU A 36 8.77 -3.18 -7.63
N ILE A 37 9.74 -2.38 -8.07
CA ILE A 37 10.35 -2.52 -9.40
C ILE A 37 11.12 -3.84 -9.51
N ASN A 38 11.92 -4.19 -8.50
CA ASN A 38 12.65 -5.46 -8.48
C ASN A 38 11.68 -6.64 -8.55
N HIS A 39 10.62 -6.62 -7.72
CA HIS A 39 9.58 -7.65 -7.73
C HIS A 39 8.86 -7.74 -9.08
N PHE A 40 8.60 -6.61 -9.73
CA PHE A 40 7.99 -6.58 -11.06
C PHE A 40 8.89 -7.23 -12.12
N ILE A 41 10.19 -6.93 -12.09
CA ILE A 41 11.18 -7.57 -12.99
C ILE A 41 11.24 -9.08 -12.74
N GLU A 42 11.26 -9.51 -11.48
CA GLU A 42 11.24 -10.94 -11.10
C GLU A 42 10.00 -11.65 -11.65
N CYS A 43 8.82 -11.02 -11.56
CA CYS A 43 7.59 -11.58 -12.13
C CYS A 43 7.71 -11.82 -13.63
N ILE A 44 8.26 -10.85 -14.37
CA ILE A 44 8.47 -10.97 -15.82
C ILE A 44 9.46 -12.09 -16.13
N GLN A 45 10.60 -12.12 -15.43
CA GLN A 45 11.66 -13.11 -15.64
C GLN A 45 11.17 -14.54 -15.37
N GLN A 46 10.26 -14.71 -14.41
CA GLN A 46 9.65 -16.00 -14.07
C GLN A 46 8.43 -16.34 -14.93
N GLY A 47 8.03 -15.48 -15.88
CA GLY A 47 6.86 -15.70 -16.73
C GLY A 47 5.54 -15.66 -15.97
N MET A 48 5.48 -14.99 -14.82
CA MET A 48 4.27 -14.88 -14.01
C MET A 48 3.34 -13.82 -14.61
N GLY A 49 2.07 -14.19 -14.83
CA GLY A 49 1.05 -13.27 -15.34
C GLY A 49 0.55 -12.24 -14.31
N GLN A 50 0.88 -12.42 -13.02
CA GLN A 50 0.59 -11.49 -11.95
C GLN A 50 1.58 -11.67 -10.78
N SER A 51 1.64 -10.68 -9.89
CA SER A 51 2.35 -10.80 -8.63
C SER A 51 1.65 -11.80 -7.69
N PRO A 52 2.39 -12.71 -7.01
CA PRO A 52 1.81 -13.56 -5.97
C PRO A 52 1.49 -12.80 -4.67
N VAL A 53 2.05 -11.60 -4.50
CA VAL A 53 1.83 -10.74 -3.32
C VAL A 53 0.72 -9.71 -3.61
N ASN A 54 0.86 -8.97 -4.71
CA ASN A 54 -0.11 -7.98 -5.16
C ASN A 54 -0.96 -8.54 -6.30
N THR A 55 -1.82 -9.50 -5.95
CA THR A 55 -2.65 -10.25 -6.91
C THR A 55 -3.74 -9.37 -7.53
N PHE A 56 -4.29 -9.80 -8.67
CA PHE A 56 -5.46 -9.14 -9.28
C PHE A 56 -6.68 -9.18 -8.36
N ALA A 57 -6.89 -10.29 -7.64
CA ALA A 57 -8.00 -10.40 -6.69
C ALA A 57 -7.89 -9.36 -5.57
N LEU A 58 -6.69 -9.15 -5.02
CA LEU A 58 -6.45 -8.12 -4.01
C LEU A 58 -6.68 -6.70 -4.56
N SER A 59 -6.28 -6.44 -5.81
CA SER A 59 -6.52 -5.17 -6.48
C SER A 59 -8.03 -4.89 -6.61
N VAL A 60 -8.82 -5.88 -7.03
CA VAL A 60 -10.28 -5.75 -7.13
C VAL A 60 -10.91 -5.51 -5.76
N GLN A 61 -10.52 -6.27 -4.73
CA GLN A 61 -11.04 -6.09 -3.37
C GLN A 61 -10.75 -4.69 -2.81
N THR A 62 -9.54 -4.19 -3.04
CA THR A 62 -9.16 -2.82 -2.65
C THR A 62 -10.06 -1.79 -3.34
N MET A 63 -10.28 -1.94 -4.65
CA MET A 63 -11.18 -1.05 -5.39
C MET A 63 -12.63 -1.11 -4.88
N SER A 64 -13.15 -2.30 -4.55
CA SER A 64 -14.50 -2.45 -3.99
C SER A 64 -14.69 -1.69 -2.68
N VAL A 65 -13.68 -1.70 -1.80
CA VAL A 65 -13.72 -0.92 -0.54
C VAL A 65 -13.76 0.58 -0.85
N MET A 66 -12.95 1.04 -1.81
CA MET A 66 -12.93 2.44 -2.21
C MET A 66 -14.26 2.87 -2.85
N ASP A 67 -14.86 2.02 -3.69
CA ASP A 67 -16.15 2.30 -4.32
C ASP A 67 -17.27 2.41 -3.29
N GLU A 68 -17.31 1.53 -2.29
CA GLU A 68 -18.29 1.61 -1.21
C GLU A 68 -18.09 2.87 -0.36
N ALA A 69 -16.85 3.23 -0.04
CA ALA A 69 -16.56 4.48 0.66
C ALA A 69 -17.02 5.70 -0.16
N ARG A 70 -16.76 5.74 -1.46
CA ARG A 70 -17.24 6.80 -2.36
C ARG A 70 -18.76 6.88 -2.38
N ARG A 71 -19.44 5.74 -2.47
CA ARG A 71 -20.91 5.65 -2.45
C ARG A 71 -21.47 6.24 -1.16
N GLN A 72 -20.91 5.88 0.01
CA GLN A 72 -21.34 6.41 1.30
C GLN A 72 -21.11 7.93 1.42
N MET A 73 -20.06 8.45 0.80
CA MET A 73 -19.77 9.89 0.77
C MET A 73 -20.53 10.67 -0.31
N GLY A 74 -21.26 9.99 -1.22
CA GLY A 74 -21.94 10.62 -2.36
C GLY A 74 -21.01 11.09 -3.47
N VAL A 75 -19.78 10.57 -3.55
CA VAL A 75 -18.80 10.91 -4.59
C VAL A 75 -19.03 10.02 -5.83
N MET A 76 -19.59 10.60 -6.89
CA MET A 76 -19.80 9.92 -8.18
C MET A 76 -18.85 10.41 -9.27
N TYR A 77 -18.19 9.48 -9.94
CA TYR A 77 -17.43 9.72 -11.16
C TYR A 77 -18.29 9.48 -12.41
N PRO A 78 -17.93 10.08 -13.56
CA PRO A 78 -18.66 9.84 -14.82
C PRO A 78 -18.76 8.36 -15.21
N ALA A 79 -17.74 7.55 -14.90
CA ALA A 79 -17.71 6.12 -15.20
C ALA A 79 -18.76 5.32 -14.39
N ASP A 80 -19.15 5.79 -13.20
CA ASP A 80 -20.15 5.10 -12.37
C ASP A 80 -21.55 5.17 -13.00
N ARG A 81 -21.81 6.18 -13.85
CA ARG A 81 -23.12 6.37 -14.52
C ARG A 81 -23.41 5.34 -15.61
N GLN A 82 -22.40 4.60 -16.07
CA GLN A 82 -22.55 3.60 -17.13
C GLN A 82 -22.92 2.22 -16.58
N ASN A 83 -22.87 2.02 -15.26
CA ASN A 83 -23.16 0.75 -14.57
C ASN A 83 -24.43 0.82 -13.68
N VAL A 84 -25.29 1.82 -13.88
CA VAL A 84 -26.61 1.93 -13.21
C VAL A 84 -27.72 1.50 -14.17
#